data_AF-A0A2M7NC38-F1
#
_entry.id   AF-A0A2M7NC38-F1
#
_cell.length_a   1.000
_cell.length_b   1.000
_cell.length_c   1.000
_cell.angle_alpha   90.00
_cell.angle_beta   90.00
_cell.angle_gamma   90.00
#
_symmetry.space_group_name_H-M   'P 1'
#
loop_
_entity.id
_entity.type
_entity.pdbx_description
1 polymer ?
#
loop_
_entity_poly.entity_id
_entity_poly.type
_entity_poly.pdbx_seq_one_letter_code
_entity_poly.pdbx_strand_id
1 'polypeptide(L)'
;MVNHYPLVKGDVNKGFAESDHIIEREYRTGFYEHAYIEPETVCATPDPTTKGFKIYGSIQNPFTTRRMVAAFMGVNLNQINVFGSALGGSFGGKDDIINCMACRVALLSYMTGKPVKLTYTREESIKESYKRHPYILNYKVGFNNDGKLKAMKINIIADSGAYSSQSFFVTWRSVVHATGPYEIEHVQTDIRSVYTNNPYTAAFRGFGSPQIIFAQESLMDEIAALCNISPLAIRKLNGFKQDSITASGQKLSKHKVSLDEVIDVAIEKSEYLKKLEDYKKINNKSERYKYGIGFACSYRGASLGAEGVDATSAIVSVQADGSVYVLAGLNENGQGLRTTFCLIAAEILGTKPKNVVFLEPQTATITDGGPTVASRATLTGGNAVIDAAQKIKNVIFNNIKNELKVSDINETIWANGLISLKEPKPGFEPVSFEKAVEKSFKAGENLSAYGWFKAPDVSWNEETGQGNAYFTYVYGCQVAEIKVDTSTGKIEVLKVTAAHDVGKAINKLGVEGQVYGGVAQGIG
;
A
#
# COMPACT_ATOMS: atom_id res chain seq x y z
N MET A 1 -2.18 -27.17 8.82
CA MET A 1 -1.38 -26.18 8.08
C MET A 1 -2.29 -25.52 7.06
N VAL A 2 -2.25 -24.19 6.91
CA VAL A 2 -3.09 -23.46 5.94
C VAL A 2 -2.36 -23.39 4.60
N ASN A 3 -1.11 -22.94 4.59
CA ASN A 3 -0.25 -22.87 3.41
C ASN A 3 1.24 -22.94 3.81
N HIS A 4 2.09 -23.20 2.81
CA HIS A 4 3.55 -23.19 2.90
C HIS A 4 4.11 -22.53 1.64
N TYR A 5 4.97 -21.54 1.81
CA TYR A 5 5.70 -20.90 0.73
C TYR A 5 7.21 -21.15 0.86
N PRO A 6 7.80 -21.92 -0.07
CA PRO A 6 9.24 -22.05 -0.20
C PRO A 6 9.83 -20.91 -1.04
N LEU A 7 11.11 -20.58 -0.80
CA LEU A 7 11.93 -19.79 -1.72
C LEU A 7 13.38 -20.27 -1.62
N VAL A 8 13.99 -20.56 -2.77
CA VAL A 8 15.38 -21.02 -2.84
C VAL A 8 16.18 -20.23 -3.86
N LYS A 9 17.34 -19.72 -3.46
CA LYS A 9 18.34 -19.08 -4.32
C LYS A 9 19.72 -19.63 -3.99
N GLY A 10 20.43 -20.17 -4.97
CA GLY A 10 21.77 -20.78 -4.75
C GLY A 10 21.74 -22.01 -3.83
N ASP A 11 22.85 -22.29 -3.15
CA ASP A 11 23.00 -23.42 -2.22
C ASP A 11 23.36 -22.91 -0.82
N VAL A 12 22.38 -22.99 0.09
CA VAL A 12 22.53 -22.49 1.46
C VAL A 12 23.60 -23.26 2.26
N ASN A 13 23.81 -24.55 1.98
CA ASN A 13 24.81 -25.35 2.69
C ASN A 13 26.22 -24.93 2.27
N LYS A 14 26.43 -24.70 0.98
CA LYS A 14 27.68 -24.13 0.46
C LYS A 14 27.95 -22.77 1.10
N GLY A 15 26.96 -21.88 1.11
CA GLY A 15 27.13 -20.55 1.70
C GLY A 15 27.46 -20.57 3.19
N PHE A 16 26.90 -21.50 3.97
CA PHE A 16 27.30 -21.68 5.37
C PHE A 16 28.72 -22.25 5.51
N ALA A 17 29.13 -23.20 4.67
CA ALA A 17 30.49 -23.74 4.69
C ALA A 17 31.56 -22.68 4.36
N GLU A 18 31.21 -21.67 3.56
CA GLU A 18 32.06 -20.54 3.19
C GLU A 18 31.94 -19.33 4.14
N SER A 19 31.15 -19.43 5.21
CA SER A 19 30.99 -18.36 6.19
C SER A 19 32.01 -18.49 7.33
N ASP A 20 32.62 -17.37 7.72
CA ASP A 20 33.51 -17.32 8.89
C ASP A 20 32.72 -17.41 10.20
N HIS A 21 31.49 -16.86 10.19
CA HIS A 21 30.59 -16.83 11.33
C HIS A 21 29.20 -17.29 10.94
N ILE A 22 28.54 -18.00 11.85
CA ILE A 22 27.16 -18.42 11.72
C ILE A 22 26.45 -18.11 13.03
N ILE A 23 25.29 -17.45 12.95
CA ILE A 23 24.41 -17.22 14.09
C ILE A 23 23.01 -17.74 13.83
N GLU A 24 22.34 -18.14 14.89
CA GLU A 24 20.93 -18.55 14.89
C GLU A 24 20.15 -17.64 15.85
N ARG A 25 18.99 -17.16 15.40
CA ARG A 25 18.11 -16.26 16.15
C ARG A 25 16.65 -16.62 15.97
N GLU A 26 15.90 -16.52 17.07
CA GLU A 26 14.45 -16.56 17.08
C GLU A 26 13.92 -15.17 17.49
N TYR A 27 13.01 -14.62 16.67
CA TYR A 27 12.25 -13.42 16.99
C TYR A 27 10.76 -13.75 17.06
N ARG A 28 10.00 -12.98 17.83
CA ARG A 28 8.54 -13.17 17.96
C ARG A 28 7.81 -11.84 17.84
N THR A 29 6.65 -11.87 17.20
CA THR A 29 5.70 -10.76 17.16
C THR A 29 4.33 -11.21 17.68
N GLY A 30 3.57 -10.28 18.26
CA GLY A 30 2.25 -10.55 18.83
C GLY A 30 1.07 -10.19 17.92
N PHE A 31 -0.13 -10.29 18.48
CA PHE A 31 -1.35 -9.77 17.85
C PHE A 31 -1.38 -8.24 17.93
N TYR A 32 -1.87 -7.62 16.86
CA TYR A 32 -2.17 -6.19 16.83
C TYR A 32 -3.58 -5.96 16.30
N GLU A 33 -4.31 -5.09 16.99
CA GLU A 33 -5.67 -4.66 16.64
C GLU A 33 -5.62 -3.40 15.77
N HIS A 34 -6.46 -3.31 14.75
CA HIS A 34 -6.50 -2.15 13.84
C HIS A 34 -6.99 -0.90 14.56
N ALA A 35 -7.96 -1.05 15.46
CA ALA A 35 -8.53 0.02 16.28
C ALA A 35 -8.96 1.26 15.48
N TYR A 36 -9.48 1.06 14.25
CA TYR A 36 -10.08 2.16 13.47
C TYR A 36 -11.18 2.85 14.27
N ILE A 37 -11.28 4.18 14.15
CA ILE A 37 -12.14 5.01 15.01
C ILE A 37 -13.60 4.64 14.85
N GLU A 38 -14.06 4.43 13.61
CA GLU A 38 -15.42 3.99 13.30
C GLU A 38 -15.48 2.45 13.35
N PRO A 39 -16.18 1.82 14.32
CA PRO A 39 -16.42 0.38 14.30
C PRO A 39 -17.15 -0.08 13.04
N GLU A 40 -17.11 -1.36 12.76
CA GLU A 40 -17.77 -1.95 11.60
C GLU A 40 -19.28 -1.66 11.61
N THR A 41 -19.75 -1.12 10.49
CA THR A 41 -21.16 -0.76 10.31
C THR A 41 -21.59 -1.12 8.89
N VAL A 42 -22.72 -1.84 8.78
CA VAL A 42 -23.35 -2.15 7.49
C VAL A 42 -24.87 -1.97 7.59
N CYS A 43 -25.47 -1.47 6.52
CA CYS A 43 -26.90 -1.37 6.32
C CYS A 43 -27.27 -2.04 4.99
N ALA A 44 -28.29 -2.88 4.99
CA ALA A 44 -28.90 -3.43 3.78
C ALA A 44 -30.36 -2.98 3.67
N THR A 45 -30.76 -2.59 2.47
CA THR A 45 -32.14 -2.24 2.16
C THR A 45 -32.62 -3.06 0.96
N PRO A 46 -33.84 -3.63 0.98
CA PRO A 46 -34.38 -4.33 -0.18
C PRO A 46 -34.47 -3.39 -1.38
N ASP A 47 -34.11 -3.88 -2.56
CA ASP A 47 -34.21 -3.13 -3.81
C ASP A 47 -35.35 -3.68 -4.66
N PRO A 48 -36.47 -2.94 -4.81
CA PRO A 48 -37.61 -3.40 -5.60
C PRO A 48 -37.28 -3.51 -7.09
N THR A 49 -36.29 -2.76 -7.60
CA THR A 49 -35.93 -2.76 -9.02
C THR A 49 -35.14 -4.01 -9.38
N THR A 50 -34.10 -4.31 -8.61
CA THR A 50 -33.20 -5.45 -8.88
C THR A 50 -33.68 -6.74 -8.23
N LYS A 51 -34.71 -6.68 -7.37
CA LYS A 51 -35.18 -7.78 -6.52
C LYS A 51 -34.04 -8.36 -5.67
N GLY A 52 -33.20 -7.48 -5.15
CA GLY A 52 -32.05 -7.81 -4.32
C GLY A 52 -31.83 -6.75 -3.25
N PHE A 53 -30.59 -6.27 -3.11
CA PHE A 53 -30.22 -5.38 -2.00
C PHE A 53 -29.33 -4.22 -2.43
N LYS A 54 -29.62 -3.04 -1.87
CA LYS A 54 -28.67 -1.92 -1.77
C LYS A 54 -27.96 -2.01 -0.43
N ILE A 55 -26.64 -1.91 -0.45
CA ILE A 55 -25.79 -2.10 0.74
C ILE A 55 -24.91 -0.88 0.93
N TYR A 56 -24.88 -0.38 2.16
CA TYR A 56 -24.13 0.79 2.59
C TYR A 56 -23.32 0.44 3.83
N GLY A 57 -22.19 1.09 4.05
CA GLY A 57 -21.45 0.91 5.29
C GLY A 57 -19.96 1.19 5.15
N SER A 58 -19.24 0.88 6.21
CA SER A 58 -17.80 1.08 6.30
C SER A 58 -17.03 -0.01 5.54
N ILE A 59 -17.24 -0.10 4.22
CA ILE A 59 -16.81 -1.22 3.39
C ILE A 59 -15.54 -0.83 2.63
N GLN A 60 -14.42 -1.50 2.93
CA GLN A 60 -13.15 -1.22 2.24
C GLN A 60 -13.20 -1.63 0.75
N ASN A 61 -13.85 -2.76 0.46
CA ASN A 61 -13.80 -3.44 -0.84
C ASN A 61 -15.21 -3.77 -1.36
N PRO A 62 -15.93 -2.79 -1.92
CA PRO A 62 -17.35 -2.95 -2.31
C PRO A 62 -17.61 -4.12 -3.26
N PHE A 63 -16.73 -4.37 -4.23
CA PHE A 63 -16.89 -5.46 -5.19
C PHE A 63 -16.70 -6.85 -4.56
N THR A 64 -15.78 -6.98 -3.60
CA THR A 64 -15.63 -8.21 -2.81
C THR A 64 -16.88 -8.44 -1.98
N THR A 65 -17.38 -7.42 -1.29
CA THR A 65 -18.63 -7.51 -0.53
C THR A 65 -19.80 -7.91 -1.42
N ARG A 66 -19.91 -7.34 -2.63
CA ARG A 66 -20.94 -7.71 -3.61
C ARG A 66 -20.90 -9.21 -3.93
N ARG A 67 -19.71 -9.75 -4.22
CA ARG A 67 -19.53 -11.19 -4.51
C ARG A 67 -19.94 -12.05 -3.32
N MET A 68 -19.48 -11.69 -2.12
CA MET A 68 -19.74 -12.45 -0.91
C MET A 68 -21.24 -12.49 -0.57
N VAL A 69 -21.92 -11.35 -0.63
CA VAL A 69 -23.36 -11.28 -0.36
C VAL A 69 -24.16 -11.99 -1.44
N ALA A 70 -23.82 -11.82 -2.73
CA ALA A 70 -24.50 -12.51 -3.82
C ALA A 70 -24.41 -14.04 -3.66
N ALA A 71 -23.21 -14.55 -3.40
CA ALA A 71 -22.97 -15.96 -3.17
C ALA A 71 -23.74 -16.48 -1.93
N PHE A 72 -23.69 -15.74 -0.83
CA PHE A 72 -24.38 -16.12 0.42
C PHE A 72 -25.91 -16.14 0.27
N MET A 73 -26.48 -15.14 -0.41
CA MET A 73 -27.92 -15.04 -0.63
C MET A 73 -28.43 -15.91 -1.78
N GLY A 74 -27.55 -16.54 -2.55
CA GLY A 74 -27.93 -17.34 -3.72
C GLY A 74 -28.51 -16.51 -4.87
N VAL A 75 -28.00 -15.29 -5.07
CA VAL A 75 -28.48 -14.35 -6.11
C VAL A 75 -27.36 -13.91 -7.04
N ASN A 76 -27.73 -13.29 -8.17
CA ASN A 76 -26.75 -12.79 -9.14
C ASN A 76 -26.10 -11.49 -8.67
N LEU A 77 -24.90 -11.19 -9.18
CA LEU A 77 -24.18 -9.94 -8.85
C LEU A 77 -24.97 -8.68 -9.22
N ASN A 78 -25.80 -8.71 -10.26
CA ASN A 78 -26.64 -7.58 -10.66
C ASN A 78 -27.82 -7.32 -9.69
N GLN A 79 -28.06 -8.20 -8.72
CA GLN A 79 -29.04 -8.03 -7.66
C GLN A 79 -28.43 -7.40 -6.41
N ILE A 80 -27.12 -7.28 -6.33
CA ILE A 80 -26.43 -6.69 -5.17
C ILE A 80 -25.72 -5.41 -5.61
N ASN A 81 -26.09 -4.29 -5.02
CA ASN A 81 -25.45 -3.01 -5.29
C ASN A 81 -24.88 -2.42 -4.01
N VAL A 82 -23.55 -2.40 -3.92
CA VAL A 82 -22.83 -1.83 -2.78
C VAL A 82 -22.42 -0.39 -3.11
N PHE A 83 -22.72 0.53 -2.20
CA PHE A 83 -22.41 1.95 -2.32
C PHE A 83 -21.15 2.28 -1.52
N GLY A 84 -20.20 2.98 -2.16
CA GLY A 84 -19.09 3.59 -1.46
C GLY A 84 -19.58 4.62 -0.43
N SER A 85 -18.91 4.69 0.71
CA SER A 85 -19.17 5.69 1.74
C SER A 85 -17.85 6.17 2.34
N ALA A 86 -17.86 7.23 3.15
CA ALA A 86 -16.67 7.62 3.90
C ALA A 86 -16.40 6.59 5.02
N LEU A 87 -15.16 6.12 5.15
CA LEU A 87 -14.75 5.21 6.22
C LEU A 87 -13.97 5.96 7.30
N GLY A 88 -14.30 5.70 8.57
CA GLY A 88 -13.54 6.18 9.73
C GLY A 88 -12.33 5.29 10.05
N GLY A 89 -11.59 4.89 9.03
CA GLY A 89 -10.43 4.00 9.09
C GLY A 89 -10.75 2.55 8.75
N SER A 90 -9.74 1.85 8.24
CA SER A 90 -9.76 0.39 8.00
C SER A 90 -8.41 -0.23 8.32
N PHE A 91 -7.33 0.29 7.73
CA PHE A 91 -5.96 -0.23 7.91
C PHE A 91 -5.81 -1.71 7.52
N GLY A 92 -6.69 -2.21 6.64
CA GLY A 92 -6.80 -3.61 6.28
C GLY A 92 -7.83 -4.39 7.11
N GLY A 93 -8.35 -3.85 8.21
CA GLY A 93 -9.25 -4.54 9.14
C GLY A 93 -10.71 -4.63 8.70
N LYS A 94 -11.10 -3.92 7.63
CA LYS A 94 -12.44 -4.01 7.01
C LYS A 94 -12.40 -4.68 5.63
N ASP A 95 -11.44 -5.59 5.44
CA ASP A 95 -11.26 -6.36 4.21
C ASP A 95 -12.12 -7.63 4.19
N ASP A 96 -12.20 -8.33 5.33
CA ASP A 96 -12.90 -9.61 5.47
C ASP A 96 -14.19 -9.50 6.30
N ILE A 97 -14.08 -9.12 7.58
CA ILE A 97 -15.19 -9.12 8.55
C ILE A 97 -16.43 -8.36 8.09
N ILE A 98 -16.23 -7.24 7.37
CA ILE A 98 -17.33 -6.43 6.86
C ILE A 98 -18.19 -7.19 5.83
N ASN A 99 -17.60 -8.14 5.10
CA ASN A 99 -18.32 -8.98 4.16
C ASN A 99 -19.25 -9.93 4.90
N CYS A 100 -18.77 -10.55 5.98
CA CYS A 100 -19.59 -11.40 6.85
C CYS A 100 -20.76 -10.62 7.45
N MET A 101 -20.50 -9.40 7.94
CA MET A 101 -21.56 -8.51 8.44
C MET A 101 -22.57 -8.14 7.34
N ALA A 102 -22.11 -7.85 6.12
CA ALA A 102 -22.96 -7.54 4.98
C ALA A 102 -23.90 -8.72 4.64
N CYS A 103 -23.41 -9.96 4.68
CA CYS A 103 -24.23 -11.15 4.50
C CYS A 103 -25.31 -11.26 5.59
N ARG A 104 -24.96 -11.01 6.86
CA ARG A 104 -25.91 -11.05 7.98
C ARG A 104 -27.01 -10.00 7.82
N VAL A 105 -26.67 -8.75 7.52
CA VAL A 105 -27.70 -7.70 7.36
C VAL A 105 -28.55 -7.91 6.11
N ALA A 106 -28.01 -8.45 5.02
CA ALA A 106 -28.80 -8.80 3.83
C ALA A 106 -29.84 -9.89 4.15
N LEU A 107 -29.46 -10.93 4.89
CA LEU A 107 -30.39 -11.97 5.35
C LEU A 107 -31.47 -11.41 6.28
N LEU A 108 -31.09 -10.60 7.27
CA LEU A 108 -32.06 -10.00 8.18
C LEU A 108 -33.01 -9.05 7.44
N SER A 109 -32.50 -8.30 6.46
CA SER A 109 -33.32 -7.45 5.61
C SER A 109 -34.29 -8.26 4.74
N TYR A 110 -33.84 -9.39 4.19
CA TYR A 110 -34.70 -10.35 3.48
C TYR A 110 -35.82 -10.89 4.36
N MET A 111 -35.49 -11.40 5.55
CA MET A 111 -36.44 -12.03 6.47
C MET A 111 -37.50 -11.05 6.98
N THR A 112 -37.14 -9.78 7.14
CA THR A 112 -38.03 -8.75 7.69
C THR A 112 -38.75 -7.93 6.63
N GLY A 113 -38.28 -7.96 5.38
CA GLY A 113 -38.73 -7.07 4.31
C GLY A 113 -38.42 -5.59 4.56
N LYS A 114 -37.52 -5.27 5.50
CA LYS A 114 -37.22 -3.90 5.95
C LYS A 114 -35.73 -3.57 5.83
N PRO A 115 -35.35 -2.29 5.77
CA PRO A 115 -33.97 -1.86 6.00
C PRO A 115 -33.44 -2.37 7.35
N VAL A 116 -32.23 -2.94 7.35
CA VAL A 116 -31.56 -3.41 8.56
C VAL A 116 -30.15 -2.83 8.62
N LYS A 117 -29.81 -2.21 9.75
CA LYS A 117 -28.47 -1.70 10.08
C LYS A 117 -27.89 -2.48 11.25
N LEU A 118 -26.62 -2.87 11.14
CA LEU A 118 -25.82 -3.46 12.20
C LEU A 118 -24.56 -2.60 12.40
N THR A 119 -24.30 -2.19 13.64
CA THR A 119 -23.09 -1.47 14.06
C THR A 119 -22.56 -2.15 15.31
N TYR A 120 -21.29 -2.53 15.31
CA TYR A 120 -20.65 -3.08 16.49
C TYR A 120 -20.35 -2.02 17.55
N THR A 121 -20.43 -2.41 18.81
CA THR A 121 -19.72 -1.68 19.87
C THR A 121 -18.21 -1.87 19.70
N ARG A 122 -17.40 -1.07 20.42
CA ARG A 122 -15.94 -1.25 20.39
C ARG A 122 -15.51 -2.62 20.89
N GLU A 123 -16.16 -3.12 21.94
CA GLU A 123 -15.88 -4.42 22.54
C GLU A 123 -16.21 -5.56 21.59
N GLU A 124 -17.34 -5.47 20.88
CA GLU A 124 -17.72 -6.44 19.83
C GLU A 124 -16.72 -6.41 18.68
N SER A 125 -16.35 -5.21 18.22
CA SER A 125 -15.33 -5.01 17.18
C SER A 125 -14.01 -5.69 17.56
N ILE A 126 -13.46 -5.43 18.76
CA ILE A 126 -12.20 -6.05 19.20
C ILE A 126 -12.32 -7.58 19.34
N LYS A 127 -13.48 -8.09 19.77
CA LYS A 127 -13.68 -9.53 19.96
C LYS A 127 -13.81 -10.28 18.63
N GLU A 128 -14.51 -9.71 17.66
CA GLU A 128 -14.84 -10.41 16.41
C GLU A 128 -13.87 -10.09 15.27
N SER A 129 -13.29 -8.88 15.24
CA SER A 129 -12.34 -8.51 14.19
C SER A 129 -11.11 -9.41 14.22
N TYR A 130 -10.57 -9.70 13.04
CA TYR A 130 -9.27 -10.35 12.95
C TYR A 130 -8.14 -9.40 13.30
N LYS A 131 -6.98 -9.97 13.62
CA LYS A 131 -5.78 -9.24 14.03
C LYS A 131 -4.66 -9.35 13.01
N ARG A 132 -3.59 -8.58 13.19
CA ARG A 132 -2.30 -8.87 12.56
C ARG A 132 -1.77 -10.23 13.05
N HIS A 133 -1.17 -11.00 12.15
CA HIS A 133 -0.52 -12.27 12.46
C HIS A 133 0.65 -12.14 13.45
N PRO A 134 0.63 -12.87 14.58
CA PRO A 134 1.81 -13.22 15.36
C PRO A 134 2.71 -14.17 14.58
N TYR A 135 4.01 -13.88 14.54
CA TYR A 135 5.01 -14.71 13.88
C TYR A 135 6.02 -15.26 14.89
N ILE A 136 6.48 -16.49 14.67
CA ILE A 136 7.74 -17.02 15.18
C ILE A 136 8.72 -17.03 14.01
N LEU A 137 9.81 -16.26 14.11
CA LEU A 137 10.76 -16.07 13.02
C LEU A 137 12.13 -16.64 13.39
N ASN A 138 12.50 -17.77 12.78
CA ASN A 138 13.81 -18.38 12.97
C ASN A 138 14.73 -18.05 11.80
N TYR A 139 15.88 -17.45 12.10
CA TYR A 139 16.91 -17.08 11.14
C TYR A 139 18.21 -17.77 11.50
N LYS A 140 18.83 -18.43 10.53
CA LYS A 140 20.21 -18.89 10.57
C LYS A 140 20.99 -18.17 9.49
N VAL A 141 22.02 -17.42 9.86
CA VAL A 141 22.71 -16.50 8.94
C VAL A 141 24.21 -16.70 9.01
N GLY A 142 24.81 -16.84 7.84
CA GLY A 142 26.25 -16.99 7.63
C GLY A 142 26.84 -15.73 6.99
N PHE A 143 27.96 -15.25 7.51
CA PHE A 143 28.65 -14.04 7.07
C PHE A 143 30.16 -14.16 7.28
N ASN A 144 30.93 -13.32 6.58
CA ASN A 144 32.39 -13.26 6.75
C ASN A 144 32.80 -12.28 7.87
N ASN A 145 34.10 -12.23 8.19
CA ASN A 145 34.64 -11.32 9.21
C ASN A 145 34.30 -9.83 8.98
N ASP A 146 34.13 -9.41 7.71
CA ASP A 146 33.77 -8.03 7.34
C ASP A 146 32.26 -7.73 7.44
N GLY A 147 31.43 -8.74 7.76
CA GLY A 147 29.98 -8.62 7.83
C GLY A 147 29.25 -8.78 6.49
N LYS A 148 29.92 -9.23 5.43
CA LYS A 148 29.26 -9.57 4.15
C LYS A 148 28.45 -10.84 4.33
N LEU A 149 27.14 -10.75 4.07
CA LEU A 149 26.22 -11.88 4.16
C LEU A 149 26.51 -12.88 3.02
N LYS A 150 26.53 -14.18 3.37
CA LYS A 150 26.78 -15.29 2.44
C LYS A 150 25.58 -16.19 2.32
N ALA A 151 25.01 -16.61 3.45
CA ALA A 151 23.89 -17.53 3.52
C ALA A 151 22.81 -17.07 4.49
N MET A 152 21.55 -17.33 4.16
CA MET A 152 20.42 -17.12 5.05
C MET A 152 19.42 -18.26 4.91
N LYS A 153 19.19 -18.99 6.01
CA LYS A 153 18.12 -19.98 6.14
C LYS A 153 17.04 -19.43 7.06
N ILE A 154 15.81 -19.35 6.58
CA ILE A 154 14.69 -18.70 7.26
C ILE A 154 13.56 -19.71 7.43
N ASN A 155 13.05 -19.86 8.64
CA ASN A 155 11.86 -20.66 8.94
C ASN A 155 10.89 -19.84 9.79
N ILE A 156 9.75 -19.48 9.20
CA ILE A 156 8.74 -18.65 9.84
C ILE A 156 7.43 -19.43 10.01
N ILE A 157 6.86 -19.36 11.21
CA ILE A 157 5.51 -19.86 11.50
C ILE A 157 4.61 -18.65 11.79
N ALA A 158 3.55 -18.51 11.01
CA ALA A 158 2.51 -17.49 11.16
C ALA A 158 1.25 -18.10 11.77
N ASP A 159 0.77 -17.54 12.88
CA ASP A 159 -0.52 -17.94 13.45
C ASP A 159 -1.67 -17.33 12.65
N SER A 160 -2.46 -18.19 11.99
CA SER A 160 -3.64 -17.80 11.19
C SER A 160 -4.92 -17.72 12.02
N GLY A 161 -4.89 -18.24 13.26
CA GLY A 161 -6.07 -18.53 14.07
C GLY A 161 -7.01 -19.55 13.43
N ALA A 162 -8.29 -19.46 13.79
CA ALA A 162 -9.27 -20.50 13.45
C ALA A 162 -9.71 -20.54 11.97
N TYR A 163 -9.47 -19.47 11.20
CA TYR A 163 -9.89 -19.35 9.80
C TYR A 163 -8.74 -18.84 8.94
N SER A 164 -8.66 -19.29 7.68
CA SER A 164 -7.55 -18.93 6.80
C SER A 164 -7.51 -17.43 6.49
N SER A 165 -8.68 -16.81 6.27
CA SER A 165 -8.84 -15.42 5.83
C SER A 165 -7.76 -15.02 4.81
N GLN A 166 -7.03 -13.92 5.00
CA GLN A 166 -5.98 -13.43 4.09
C GLN A 166 -4.58 -14.02 4.37
N SER A 167 -4.45 -15.09 5.18
CA SER A 167 -3.16 -15.61 5.64
C SER A 167 -2.25 -16.10 4.51
N PHE A 168 -2.82 -16.64 3.44
CA PHE A 168 -2.08 -17.07 2.27
C PHE A 168 -1.38 -15.90 1.58
N PHE A 169 -2.08 -14.80 1.30
CA PHE A 169 -1.46 -13.61 0.74
C PHE A 169 -0.47 -12.91 1.69
N VAL A 170 -0.79 -12.86 3.00
CA VAL A 170 0.11 -12.24 4.00
C VAL A 170 1.46 -12.97 4.07
N THR A 171 1.42 -14.30 4.08
CA THR A 171 2.65 -15.11 4.12
C THR A 171 3.36 -15.18 2.77
N TRP A 172 2.62 -15.09 1.65
CA TRP A 172 3.23 -14.91 0.32
C TRP A 172 4.07 -13.64 0.26
N ARG A 173 3.53 -12.50 0.70
CA ARG A 173 4.29 -11.25 0.78
C ARG A 173 5.47 -11.34 1.72
N SER A 174 5.32 -12.10 2.81
CA SER A 174 6.40 -12.32 3.77
C SER A 174 7.56 -13.09 3.14
N VAL A 175 7.31 -14.12 2.32
CA VAL A 175 8.38 -14.91 1.70
C VAL A 175 9.19 -14.09 0.71
N VAL A 176 8.53 -13.23 -0.08
CA VAL A 176 9.19 -12.35 -1.05
C VAL A 176 10.18 -11.40 -0.39
N HIS A 177 9.86 -10.93 0.82
CA HIS A 177 10.62 -9.89 1.52
C HIS A 177 11.50 -10.44 2.65
N ALA A 178 11.51 -11.75 2.91
CA ALA A 178 12.03 -12.36 4.14
C ALA A 178 13.53 -12.11 4.40
N THR A 179 14.31 -11.81 3.35
CA THR A 179 15.75 -11.50 3.45
C THR A 179 16.04 -10.03 3.73
N GLY A 180 15.02 -9.17 3.75
CA GLY A 180 15.17 -7.73 3.84
C GLY A 180 15.73 -7.11 2.56
N PRO A 181 16.06 -5.82 2.59
CA PRO A 181 16.60 -5.10 1.44
C PRO A 181 18.10 -5.42 1.21
N TYR A 182 18.52 -6.68 1.41
CA TYR A 182 19.91 -7.10 1.46
C TYR A 182 20.27 -8.14 0.40
N GLU A 183 21.43 -7.99 -0.21
CA GLU A 183 22.05 -8.93 -1.14
C GLU A 183 22.61 -10.14 -0.40
N ILE A 184 21.96 -11.29 -0.60
CA ILE A 184 22.44 -12.60 -0.14
C ILE A 184 22.47 -13.54 -1.34
N GLU A 185 23.58 -14.24 -1.51
CA GLU A 185 23.81 -15.15 -2.63
C GLU A 185 23.08 -16.49 -2.44
N HIS A 186 23.10 -17.01 -1.20
CA HIS A 186 22.52 -18.31 -0.87
C HIS A 186 21.38 -18.18 0.14
N VAL A 187 20.15 -18.45 -0.29
CA VAL A 187 18.94 -18.27 0.51
C VAL A 187 18.08 -19.52 0.44
N GLN A 188 17.60 -19.96 1.60
CA GLN A 188 16.48 -20.89 1.70
C GLN A 188 15.47 -20.33 2.70
N THR A 189 14.26 -20.07 2.24
CA THR A 189 13.17 -19.56 3.07
C THR A 189 12.00 -20.52 3.04
N ASP A 190 11.46 -20.79 4.22
CA ASP A 190 10.27 -21.58 4.43
C ASP A 190 9.31 -20.80 5.33
N ILE A 191 8.17 -20.35 4.79
CA ILE A 191 7.13 -19.70 5.60
C ILE A 191 5.88 -20.56 5.61
N ARG A 192 5.38 -20.88 6.81
CA ARG A 192 4.17 -21.68 7.01
C ARG A 192 3.17 -20.86 7.79
N SER A 193 1.92 -20.89 7.38
CA SER A 193 0.82 -20.41 8.22
C SER A 193 0.01 -21.59 8.74
N VAL A 194 -0.38 -21.53 10.00
CA VAL A 194 -1.00 -22.65 10.73
C VAL A 194 -2.33 -22.26 11.33
N TYR A 195 -3.27 -23.21 11.33
CA TYR A 195 -4.51 -23.09 12.07
C TYR A 195 -4.24 -23.25 13.57
N THR A 196 -4.86 -22.39 14.35
CA THR A 196 -4.89 -22.49 15.82
C THR A 196 -6.30 -22.19 16.32
N ASN A 197 -6.57 -22.36 17.61
CA ASN A 197 -7.83 -21.94 18.22
C ASN A 197 -7.80 -20.48 18.71
N ASN A 198 -6.80 -19.69 18.31
CA ASN A 198 -6.71 -18.26 18.60
C ASN A 198 -7.62 -17.43 17.68
N PRO A 199 -7.85 -16.14 17.99
CA PRO A 199 -8.50 -15.23 17.06
C PRO A 199 -7.85 -15.29 15.68
N TYR A 200 -8.67 -15.37 14.63
CA TYR A 200 -8.18 -15.45 13.26
C TYR A 200 -7.49 -14.15 12.83
N THR A 201 -6.59 -14.26 11.86
CA THR A 201 -5.71 -13.16 11.45
C THR A 201 -5.83 -12.91 9.95
N ALA A 202 -5.66 -11.65 9.56
CA ALA A 202 -5.77 -11.25 8.16
C ALA A 202 -5.02 -9.94 7.89
N ALA A 203 -5.49 -9.19 6.90
CA ALA A 203 -4.85 -7.97 6.42
C ALA A 203 -4.66 -6.92 7.51
N PHE A 204 -3.43 -6.47 7.74
CA PHE A 204 -3.13 -5.24 8.50
C PHE A 204 -2.12 -4.45 7.67
N ARG A 205 -2.19 -3.11 7.66
CA ARG A 205 -1.21 -2.21 7.05
C ARG A 205 0.24 -2.74 7.16
N GLY A 206 0.87 -2.96 6.01
CA GLY A 206 2.18 -3.59 5.88
C GLY A 206 2.14 -5.04 5.43
N PHE A 207 1.12 -5.80 5.85
CA PHE A 207 0.74 -7.10 5.28
C PHE A 207 1.87 -8.14 5.33
N GLY A 208 2.29 -8.50 6.55
CA GLY A 208 3.39 -9.44 6.81
C GLY A 208 4.77 -8.77 6.86
N SER A 209 4.98 -7.68 6.10
CA SER A 209 6.27 -7.00 6.04
C SER A 209 6.77 -6.46 7.40
N PRO A 210 5.94 -5.83 8.27
CA PRO A 210 6.44 -5.33 9.55
C PRO A 210 7.04 -6.44 10.45
N GLN A 211 6.45 -7.64 10.42
CA GLN A 211 6.92 -8.76 11.24
C GLN A 211 8.32 -9.22 10.84
N ILE A 212 8.58 -9.32 9.53
CA ILE A 212 9.90 -9.73 9.02
C ILE A 212 10.93 -8.60 9.10
N ILE A 213 10.52 -7.33 8.92
CA ILE A 213 11.42 -6.16 9.04
C ILE A 213 11.98 -6.07 10.46
N PHE A 214 11.14 -6.32 11.48
CA PHE A 214 11.60 -6.39 12.87
C PHE A 214 12.77 -7.39 13.03
N ALA A 215 12.59 -8.63 12.57
CA ALA A 215 13.63 -9.66 12.68
C ALA A 215 14.89 -9.31 11.86
N GLN A 216 14.72 -8.84 10.62
CA GLN A 216 15.81 -8.49 9.71
C GLN A 216 16.68 -7.36 10.27
N GLU A 217 16.05 -6.29 10.76
CA GLU A 217 16.77 -5.10 11.21
C GLU A 217 17.42 -5.32 12.58
N SER A 218 16.79 -6.09 13.48
CA SER A 218 17.45 -6.55 14.71
C SER A 218 18.67 -7.41 14.39
N LEU A 219 18.53 -8.35 13.45
CA LEU A 219 19.63 -9.22 13.03
C LEU A 219 20.81 -8.42 12.45
N MET A 220 20.55 -7.38 11.66
CA MET A 220 21.63 -6.55 11.12
C MET A 220 22.42 -5.84 12.21
N ASP A 221 21.75 -5.33 13.25
CA ASP A 221 22.43 -4.68 14.38
C ASP A 221 23.29 -5.68 15.18
N GLU A 222 22.80 -6.91 15.37
CA GLU A 222 23.55 -7.96 16.04
C GLU A 222 24.78 -8.42 15.25
N ILE A 223 24.66 -8.58 13.92
CA ILE A 223 25.80 -8.91 13.05
C ILE A 223 26.83 -7.78 13.05
N ALA A 224 26.37 -6.52 13.01
CA ALA A 224 27.27 -5.37 13.11
C ALA A 224 28.10 -5.40 14.40
N ALA A 225 27.46 -5.71 15.53
CA ALA A 225 28.13 -5.83 16.83
C ALA A 225 29.17 -6.97 16.84
N LEU A 226 28.83 -8.14 16.27
CA LEU A 226 29.74 -9.29 16.19
C LEU A 226 30.97 -9.02 15.31
N CYS A 227 30.78 -8.32 14.20
CA CYS A 227 31.86 -7.91 13.30
C CYS A 227 32.60 -6.64 13.76
N ASN A 228 32.18 -6.03 14.88
CA ASN A 228 32.70 -4.75 15.37
C ASN A 228 32.68 -3.63 14.30
N ILE A 229 31.62 -3.57 13.50
CA ILE A 229 31.36 -2.50 12.53
C ILE A 229 30.10 -1.73 12.90
N SER A 230 29.90 -0.54 12.33
CA SER A 230 28.72 0.26 12.66
C SER A 230 27.43 -0.31 12.04
N PRO A 231 26.26 -0.11 12.68
CA PRO A 231 24.94 -0.42 12.09
C PRO A 231 24.70 0.23 10.72
N LEU A 232 25.35 1.36 10.45
CA LEU A 232 25.33 2.01 9.13
C LEU A 232 26.17 1.25 8.11
N ALA A 233 27.38 0.83 8.49
CA ALA A 233 28.30 0.12 7.61
C ALA A 233 27.72 -1.24 7.17
N ILE A 234 27.18 -2.05 8.09
CA ILE A 234 26.62 -3.37 7.74
C ILE A 234 25.50 -3.27 6.70
N ARG A 235 24.63 -2.24 6.82
CA ARG A 235 23.50 -2.03 5.92
C ARG A 235 23.94 -1.49 4.57
N LYS A 236 24.92 -0.58 4.54
CA LYS A 236 25.51 -0.08 3.28
C LYS A 236 26.28 -1.17 2.53
N LEU A 237 26.94 -2.07 3.25
CA LEU A 237 27.71 -3.21 2.70
C LEU A 237 26.82 -4.25 2.03
N ASN A 238 25.66 -4.54 2.63
CA ASN A 238 24.78 -5.60 2.18
C ASN A 238 23.53 -5.10 1.44
N GLY A 239 23.20 -3.81 1.52
CA GLY A 239 21.97 -3.26 0.94
C GLY A 239 21.90 -3.38 -0.58
N PHE A 240 20.68 -3.58 -1.10
CA PHE A 240 20.44 -3.58 -2.54
C PHE A 240 20.95 -2.31 -3.22
N LYS A 241 21.57 -2.49 -4.37
CA LYS A 241 21.99 -1.47 -5.32
C LYS A 241 21.14 -1.56 -6.58
N GLN A 242 21.35 -0.61 -7.49
CA GLN A 242 20.74 -0.70 -8.82
C GLN A 242 21.14 -2.04 -9.45
N ASP A 243 20.17 -2.71 -10.10
CA ASP A 243 20.36 -4.01 -10.75
C ASP A 243 20.66 -5.21 -9.84
N SER A 244 20.61 -5.05 -8.51
CA SER A 244 20.68 -6.19 -7.57
C SER A 244 19.61 -7.24 -7.88
N ILE A 245 19.90 -8.48 -7.48
CA ILE A 245 19.00 -9.63 -7.65
C ILE A 245 18.43 -10.02 -6.28
N THR A 246 17.11 -9.93 -6.12
CA THR A 246 16.41 -10.30 -4.88
C THR A 246 16.57 -11.80 -4.57
N ALA A 247 16.11 -12.22 -3.39
CA ALA A 247 16.03 -13.63 -3.03
C ALA A 247 15.13 -14.42 -4.00
N SER A 248 14.09 -13.80 -4.55
CA SER A 248 13.20 -14.41 -5.55
C SER A 248 13.76 -14.40 -6.98
N GLY A 249 15.03 -14.01 -7.17
CA GLY A 249 15.64 -13.95 -8.50
C GLY A 249 15.23 -12.75 -9.34
N GLN A 250 14.45 -11.81 -8.78
CA GLN A 250 14.05 -10.61 -9.50
C GLN A 250 15.22 -9.63 -9.61
N LYS A 251 15.53 -9.19 -10.84
CA LYS A 251 16.48 -8.10 -11.08
C LYS A 251 15.80 -6.74 -10.89
N LEU A 252 16.37 -5.88 -10.05
CA LEU A 252 15.86 -4.54 -9.74
C LEU A 252 16.29 -3.51 -10.81
N SER A 253 15.81 -3.67 -12.04
CA SER A 253 16.20 -2.83 -13.19
C SER A 253 15.11 -1.88 -13.70
N LYS A 254 13.85 -2.08 -13.30
CA LYS A 254 12.68 -1.33 -13.84
C LYS A 254 12.30 -0.09 -13.04
N HIS A 255 13.00 0.18 -11.95
CA HIS A 255 12.83 1.36 -11.11
C HIS A 255 14.16 1.72 -10.46
N LYS A 256 14.23 2.92 -9.87
CA LYS A 256 15.39 3.38 -9.12
C LYS A 256 15.48 2.65 -7.79
N VAL A 257 16.63 2.06 -7.48
CA VAL A 257 16.90 1.49 -6.15
C VAL A 257 17.42 2.57 -5.20
N SER A 258 16.51 3.17 -4.44
CA SER A 258 16.79 4.36 -3.61
C SER A 258 17.21 4.03 -2.17
N LEU A 259 17.59 2.78 -1.86
CA LEU A 259 17.89 2.34 -0.48
C LEU A 259 19.01 3.17 0.17
N ASP A 260 20.13 3.33 -0.52
CA ASP A 260 21.25 4.12 0.00
C ASP A 260 20.88 5.58 0.22
N GLU A 261 20.09 6.16 -0.69
CA GLU A 261 19.66 7.56 -0.63
C GLU A 261 18.74 7.81 0.56
N VAL A 262 17.75 6.94 0.79
CA VAL A 262 16.86 7.09 1.95
C VAL A 262 17.61 6.89 3.26
N ILE A 263 18.64 6.03 3.30
CA ILE A 263 19.53 5.90 4.45
C ILE A 263 20.28 7.21 4.68
N ASP A 264 20.95 7.75 3.66
CA ASP A 264 21.76 8.96 3.80
C ASP A 264 20.92 10.15 4.27
N VAL A 265 19.75 10.35 3.66
CA VAL A 265 18.80 11.40 4.07
C VAL A 265 18.36 11.20 5.52
N ALA A 266 18.01 9.99 5.93
CA ALA A 266 17.57 9.74 7.30
C ALA A 266 18.68 9.98 8.33
N ILE A 267 19.90 9.51 8.04
CA ILE A 267 21.09 9.69 8.90
C ILE A 267 21.48 11.16 9.01
N GLU A 268 21.50 11.90 7.90
CA GLU A 268 21.81 13.33 7.89
C GLU A 268 20.74 14.13 8.66
N LYS A 269 19.45 13.97 8.33
CA LYS A 269 18.37 14.78 8.91
C LYS A 269 18.08 14.47 10.37
N SER A 270 18.48 13.30 10.86
CA SER A 270 18.38 12.94 12.28
C SER A 270 19.62 13.36 13.09
N GLU A 271 20.70 13.80 12.44
CA GLU A 271 22.04 13.95 13.05
C GLU A 271 22.52 12.66 13.74
N TYR A 272 22.20 11.50 13.16
CA TYR A 272 22.35 10.19 13.81
C TYR A 272 23.73 9.96 14.44
N LEU A 273 24.81 10.18 13.69
CA LEU A 273 26.18 9.92 14.15
C LEU A 273 26.57 10.81 15.34
N LYS A 274 26.18 12.09 15.30
CA LYS A 274 26.43 13.03 16.40
C LYS A 274 25.65 12.63 17.64
N LYS A 275 24.35 12.32 17.49
CA LYS A 275 23.48 11.90 18.61
C LYS A 275 23.90 10.59 19.23
N LEU A 276 24.44 9.66 18.43
CA LEU A 276 25.01 8.41 18.95
C LEU A 276 26.14 8.69 19.95
N GLU A 277 27.05 9.60 19.62
CA GLU A 277 28.14 10.00 20.52
C GLU A 277 27.65 10.82 21.72
N ASP A 278 26.68 11.72 21.52
CA ASP A 278 26.11 12.51 22.60
C ASP A 278 25.36 11.63 23.62
N TYR A 279 24.58 10.66 23.15
CA TYR A 279 23.86 9.72 24.01
C TYR A 279 24.80 8.80 24.76
N LYS A 280 25.92 8.34 24.17
CA LYS A 280 26.98 7.62 24.92
C LYS A 280 27.48 8.45 26.10
N LYS A 281 27.79 9.73 25.89
CA LYS A 281 28.28 10.63 26.95
C LYS A 281 27.22 10.88 28.02
N ILE A 282 25.95 11.08 27.63
CA ILE A 282 24.84 11.30 28.56
C ILE A 282 24.57 10.05 29.39
N ASN A 283 24.62 8.86 28.78
CA ASN A 283 24.38 7.59 29.44
C ASN A 283 25.40 7.27 30.54
N ASN A 284 26.61 7.85 30.47
CA ASN A 284 27.60 7.72 31.54
C ASN A 284 27.29 8.57 32.78
N LYS A 285 26.34 9.52 32.69
CA LYS A 285 25.98 10.43 33.80
C LYS A 285 24.76 9.97 34.60
N SER A 286 23.99 9.02 34.10
CA SER A 286 22.79 8.51 34.77
C SER A 286 22.69 7.00 34.63
N GLU A 287 22.50 6.30 35.75
CA GLU A 287 22.22 4.86 35.75
C GLU A 287 20.75 4.56 35.43
N ARG A 288 19.84 5.48 35.81
CA ARG A 288 18.39 5.31 35.66
C ARG A 288 17.89 5.66 34.25
N TYR A 289 18.32 6.77 33.68
CA TYR A 289 17.82 7.22 32.38
C TYR A 289 18.87 6.96 31.32
N LYS A 290 18.52 6.12 30.35
CA LYS A 290 19.35 5.81 29.19
C LYS A 290 18.69 6.32 27.91
N TYR A 291 19.50 6.84 27.01
CA TYR A 291 19.10 7.37 25.71
C TYR A 291 19.61 6.44 24.62
N GLY A 292 18.73 6.12 23.67
CA GLY A 292 19.01 5.26 22.54
C GLY A 292 18.67 5.95 21.23
N ILE A 293 19.47 5.65 20.20
CA ILE A 293 19.16 6.02 18.82
C ILE A 293 19.45 4.82 17.94
N GLY A 294 18.51 4.47 17.08
CA GLY A 294 18.61 3.34 16.16
C GLY A 294 17.85 3.63 14.88
N PHE A 295 18.09 2.83 13.84
CA PHE A 295 17.37 2.99 12.58
C PHE A 295 17.08 1.66 11.90
N ALA A 296 16.02 1.65 11.10
CA ALA A 296 15.55 0.48 10.39
C ALA A 296 15.28 0.82 8.93
N CYS A 297 15.69 -0.07 8.04
CA CYS A 297 15.45 0.00 6.61
C CYS A 297 14.28 -0.87 6.18
N SER A 298 13.65 -0.51 5.06
CA SER A 298 12.62 -1.31 4.44
C SER A 298 12.67 -1.17 2.91
N TYR A 299 12.26 -2.23 2.23
CA TYR A 299 11.82 -2.17 0.85
C TYR A 299 10.48 -2.88 0.72
N ARG A 300 9.63 -2.41 -0.18
CA ARG A 300 8.28 -2.97 -0.31
C ARG A 300 7.79 -2.92 -1.75
N GLY A 301 7.30 -4.05 -2.25
CA GLY A 301 6.59 -4.13 -3.51
C GLY A 301 5.26 -3.37 -3.48
N ALA A 302 5.02 -2.51 -4.46
CA ALA A 302 3.81 -1.66 -4.54
C ALA A 302 2.84 -2.12 -5.64
N SER A 303 2.10 -3.19 -5.34
CA SER A 303 0.93 -3.71 -6.07
C SER A 303 0.43 -4.98 -5.37
N LEU A 304 -0.63 -5.61 -5.89
CA LEU A 304 -0.94 -6.99 -5.52
C LEU A 304 0.30 -7.87 -5.71
N GLY A 305 1.04 -7.67 -6.80
CA GLY A 305 2.20 -8.50 -7.15
C GLY A 305 1.73 -9.76 -7.88
N ALA A 306 2.62 -10.73 -8.02
CA ALA A 306 2.32 -11.97 -8.74
C ALA A 306 1.26 -12.87 -8.08
N GLU A 307 0.76 -12.51 -6.89
CA GLU A 307 -0.39 -13.17 -6.23
C GLU A 307 -1.75 -12.84 -6.87
N GLY A 308 -1.84 -11.84 -7.76
CA GLY A 308 -3.12 -11.46 -8.37
C GLY A 308 -3.02 -10.54 -9.59
N VAL A 309 -4.15 -10.41 -10.30
CA VAL A 309 -4.29 -9.51 -11.45
C VAL A 309 -4.59 -8.09 -10.97
N ASP A 310 -3.76 -7.15 -11.43
CA ASP A 310 -3.72 -5.81 -10.87
C ASP A 310 -4.25 -4.79 -11.89
N ALA A 311 -5.56 -4.62 -11.96
CA ALA A 311 -6.22 -3.73 -12.92
C ALA A 311 -7.31 -2.88 -12.28
N THR A 312 -7.50 -1.66 -12.78
CA THR A 312 -8.48 -0.71 -12.23
C THR A 312 -9.08 0.17 -13.32
N SER A 313 -10.33 0.56 -13.10
CA SER A 313 -11.07 1.49 -13.96
C SER A 313 -11.29 2.87 -13.32
N ALA A 314 -11.51 3.86 -14.16
CA ALA A 314 -12.04 5.16 -13.79
C ALA A 314 -13.06 5.66 -14.82
N ILE A 315 -13.94 6.56 -14.40
CA ILE A 315 -14.80 7.34 -15.29
C ILE A 315 -14.51 8.81 -15.02
N VAL A 316 -14.24 9.57 -16.08
CA VAL A 316 -14.19 11.03 -16.03
C VAL A 316 -15.32 11.57 -16.90
N SER A 317 -16.07 12.55 -16.41
CA SER A 317 -17.18 13.15 -17.14
C SER A 317 -17.17 14.67 -16.96
N VAL A 318 -16.94 15.39 -18.05
CA VAL A 318 -16.96 16.86 -18.08
C VAL A 318 -18.37 17.32 -18.48
N GLN A 319 -18.96 18.19 -17.68
CA GLN A 319 -20.29 18.75 -17.87
C GLN A 319 -20.24 20.00 -18.76
N ALA A 320 -21.40 20.44 -19.27
CA ALA A 320 -21.48 21.55 -20.22
C ALA A 320 -20.96 22.89 -19.67
N ASP A 321 -20.98 23.07 -18.35
CA ASP A 321 -20.42 24.24 -17.65
C ASP A 321 -18.92 24.13 -17.35
N GLY A 322 -18.26 23.03 -17.76
CA GLY A 322 -16.84 22.76 -17.49
C GLY A 322 -16.56 22.14 -16.11
N SER A 323 -17.58 21.85 -15.29
CA SER A 323 -17.41 21.04 -14.09
C SER A 323 -17.10 19.59 -14.44
N VAL A 324 -16.39 18.87 -13.57
CA VAL A 324 -15.86 17.53 -13.86
C VAL A 324 -16.21 16.55 -12.75
N TYR A 325 -16.78 15.41 -13.11
CA TYR A 325 -16.90 14.26 -12.22
C TYR A 325 -15.78 13.25 -12.45
N VAL A 326 -15.28 12.67 -11.36
CA VAL A 326 -14.35 11.54 -11.36
C VAL A 326 -14.91 10.42 -10.49
N LEU A 327 -14.89 9.19 -11.00
CA LEU A 327 -15.20 7.95 -10.28
C LEU A 327 -14.09 6.95 -10.53
N ALA A 328 -13.85 6.03 -9.58
CA ALA A 328 -12.87 4.96 -9.75
C ALA A 328 -13.39 3.63 -9.20
N GLY A 329 -12.88 2.51 -9.71
CA GLY A 329 -13.19 1.18 -9.18
C GLY A 329 -12.54 0.86 -7.83
N LEU A 330 -12.08 1.88 -7.11
CA LEU A 330 -11.36 1.82 -5.83
C LEU A 330 -12.03 2.75 -4.81
N ASN A 331 -11.77 2.52 -3.53
CA ASN A 331 -12.52 3.11 -2.43
C ASN A 331 -11.66 4.02 -1.53
N GLU A 332 -12.26 5.09 -1.01
CA GLU A 332 -11.62 5.99 -0.06
C GLU A 332 -11.71 5.44 1.36
N ASN A 333 -10.56 5.17 1.99
CA ASN A 333 -10.46 4.64 3.35
C ASN A 333 -9.81 5.65 4.32
N GLY A 334 -9.64 6.90 3.90
CA GLY A 334 -8.94 7.97 4.62
C GLY A 334 -7.52 8.23 4.09
N GLN A 335 -7.07 7.54 3.04
CA GLN A 335 -5.76 7.72 2.43
C GLN A 335 -5.66 8.95 1.51
N GLY A 336 -6.78 9.60 1.19
CA GLY A 336 -6.82 10.79 0.33
C GLY A 336 -6.89 10.48 -1.16
N LEU A 337 -7.39 9.30 -1.52
CA LEU A 337 -7.59 8.85 -2.89
C LEU A 337 -8.48 9.81 -3.69
N ARG A 338 -9.58 10.29 -3.10
CA ARG A 338 -10.51 11.22 -3.77
C ARG A 338 -9.78 12.46 -4.25
N THR A 339 -9.02 13.08 -3.34
CA THR A 339 -8.24 14.28 -3.61
C THR A 339 -7.18 14.01 -4.67
N THR A 340 -6.42 12.91 -4.54
CA THR A 340 -5.39 12.55 -5.50
C THR A 340 -5.95 12.36 -6.91
N PHE A 341 -7.08 11.68 -7.06
CA PHE A 341 -7.68 11.46 -8.37
C PHE A 341 -8.25 12.74 -8.98
N CYS A 342 -8.87 13.61 -8.17
CA CYS A 342 -9.29 14.94 -8.63
C CYS A 342 -8.11 15.80 -9.11
N LEU A 343 -6.99 15.78 -8.37
CA LEU A 343 -5.77 16.53 -8.76
C LEU A 343 -5.21 16.02 -10.09
N ILE A 344 -5.16 14.69 -10.28
CA ILE A 344 -4.71 14.08 -11.54
C ILE A 344 -5.63 14.50 -12.69
N ALA A 345 -6.96 14.38 -12.53
CA ALA A 345 -7.90 14.78 -13.57
C ALA A 345 -7.78 16.29 -13.90
N ALA A 346 -7.65 17.14 -12.89
CA ALA A 346 -7.46 18.57 -13.06
C ALA A 346 -6.18 18.91 -13.83
N GLU A 347 -5.05 18.27 -13.49
CA GLU A 347 -3.76 18.46 -14.18
C GLU A 347 -3.84 18.03 -15.65
N ILE A 348 -4.40 16.86 -15.93
CA ILE A 348 -4.52 16.36 -17.32
C ILE A 348 -5.44 17.25 -18.16
N LEU A 349 -6.61 17.63 -17.64
CA LEU A 349 -7.57 18.49 -18.32
C LEU A 349 -7.18 19.97 -18.30
N GLY A 350 -6.17 20.37 -17.52
CA GLY A 350 -5.79 21.77 -17.32
C GLY A 350 -6.86 22.64 -16.68
N THR A 351 -7.89 22.07 -16.06
CA THR A 351 -8.92 22.80 -15.31
C THR A 351 -8.47 23.07 -13.87
N LYS A 352 -9.25 23.86 -13.12
CA LYS A 352 -8.93 24.16 -11.71
C LYS A 352 -9.41 23.00 -10.83
N PRO A 353 -8.64 22.57 -9.80
CA PRO A 353 -9.06 21.48 -8.90
C PRO A 353 -10.44 21.68 -8.27
N LYS A 354 -10.84 22.93 -7.97
CA LYS A 354 -12.16 23.26 -7.44
C LYS A 354 -13.34 22.91 -8.36
N ASN A 355 -13.08 22.70 -9.65
CA ASN A 355 -14.08 22.32 -10.65
C ASN A 355 -14.24 20.79 -10.74
N VAL A 356 -13.44 20.01 -10.00
CA VAL A 356 -13.41 18.56 -10.08
C VAL A 356 -13.96 17.95 -8.79
N VAL A 357 -15.02 17.14 -8.93
CA VAL A 357 -15.68 16.44 -7.84
C VAL A 357 -15.49 14.93 -8.00
N PHE A 358 -15.03 14.29 -6.93
CA PHE A 358 -15.06 12.83 -6.86
C PHE A 358 -16.47 12.37 -6.47
N LEU A 359 -17.08 11.54 -7.29
CA LEU A 359 -18.39 10.96 -7.04
C LEU A 359 -18.23 9.53 -6.52
N GLU A 360 -18.83 9.24 -5.36
CA GLU A 360 -18.74 7.90 -4.77
C GLU A 360 -19.34 6.85 -5.70
N PRO A 361 -18.54 5.87 -6.15
CA PRO A 361 -19.03 4.84 -7.04
C PRO A 361 -19.93 3.88 -6.27
N GLN A 362 -20.88 3.32 -7.00
CA GLN A 362 -21.58 2.11 -6.61
C GLN A 362 -21.13 0.98 -7.53
N THR A 363 -21.18 -0.26 -7.04
CA THR A 363 -20.73 -1.43 -7.82
C THR A 363 -21.51 -1.64 -9.13
N ALA A 364 -22.67 -1.00 -9.29
CA ALA A 364 -23.46 -1.02 -10.52
C ALA A 364 -23.03 0.03 -11.58
N THR A 365 -22.25 1.06 -11.22
CA THR A 365 -21.90 2.17 -12.14
C THR A 365 -20.48 2.11 -12.68
N ILE A 366 -19.63 1.26 -12.10
CA ILE A 366 -18.25 1.12 -12.51
C ILE A 366 -17.81 -0.34 -12.40
N THR A 367 -16.86 -0.73 -13.24
CA THR A 367 -16.30 -2.07 -13.25
C THR A 367 -15.49 -2.32 -11.98
N ASP A 368 -15.38 -3.59 -11.62
CA ASP A 368 -14.52 -4.04 -10.55
C ASP A 368 -13.07 -3.68 -10.82
N GLY A 369 -12.51 -2.79 -9.99
CA GLY A 369 -11.11 -2.39 -10.03
C GLY A 369 -10.21 -3.13 -9.05
N GLY A 370 -10.71 -4.23 -8.48
CA GLY A 370 -10.04 -4.98 -7.42
C GLY A 370 -10.11 -4.28 -6.06
N PRO A 371 -9.49 -4.89 -5.03
CA PRO A 371 -9.50 -4.35 -3.68
C PRO A 371 -8.59 -3.12 -3.53
N THR A 372 -8.97 -2.18 -2.67
CA THR A 372 -8.13 -1.03 -2.28
C THR A 372 -7.16 -1.45 -1.17
N VAL A 373 -6.15 -2.21 -1.57
CA VAL A 373 -5.10 -2.78 -0.71
C VAL A 373 -3.73 -2.56 -1.33
N ALA A 374 -2.68 -3.16 -0.73
CA ALA A 374 -1.34 -3.25 -1.31
C ALA A 374 -0.68 -1.92 -1.73
N SER A 375 -1.14 -0.79 -1.19
CA SER A 375 -0.69 0.56 -1.55
C SER A 375 -0.79 0.86 -3.05
N ARG A 376 -1.69 0.18 -3.77
CA ARG A 376 -1.75 0.17 -5.23
C ARG A 376 -2.56 1.32 -5.85
N ALA A 377 -3.38 1.96 -5.03
CA ALA A 377 -4.54 2.71 -5.49
C ALA A 377 -4.17 3.95 -6.32
N THR A 378 -3.22 4.76 -5.83
CA THR A 378 -2.73 5.94 -6.56
C THR A 378 -2.09 5.55 -7.89
N LEU A 379 -1.33 4.47 -7.91
CA LEU A 379 -0.62 4.03 -9.11
C LEU A 379 -1.60 3.57 -10.19
N THR A 380 -2.59 2.75 -9.84
CA THR A 380 -3.46 2.14 -10.86
C THR A 380 -4.73 2.92 -11.13
N GLY A 381 -5.41 3.39 -10.08
CA GLY A 381 -6.54 4.29 -10.25
C GLY A 381 -6.10 5.63 -10.83
N GLY A 382 -4.93 6.14 -10.45
CA GLY A 382 -4.37 7.36 -11.06
C GLY A 382 -4.13 7.21 -12.56
N ASN A 383 -3.50 6.11 -13.00
CA ASN A 383 -3.33 5.83 -14.43
C ASN A 383 -4.66 5.62 -15.16
N ALA A 384 -5.66 5.00 -14.53
CA ALA A 384 -6.99 4.90 -15.13
C ALA A 384 -7.67 6.27 -15.29
N VAL A 385 -7.50 7.17 -14.32
CA VAL A 385 -7.97 8.57 -14.43
C VAL A 385 -7.24 9.31 -15.54
N ILE A 386 -5.91 9.13 -15.66
CA ILE A 386 -5.11 9.71 -16.75
C ILE A 386 -5.66 9.26 -18.10
N ASP A 387 -5.88 7.96 -18.31
CA ASP A 387 -6.41 7.40 -19.55
C ASP A 387 -7.78 7.99 -19.91
N ALA A 388 -8.72 8.05 -18.96
CA ALA A 388 -10.03 8.67 -19.16
C ALA A 388 -9.94 10.17 -19.49
N ALA A 389 -9.15 10.93 -18.72
CA ALA A 389 -9.01 12.37 -18.90
C ALA A 389 -8.31 12.72 -20.22
N GLN A 390 -7.32 11.95 -20.65
CA GLN A 390 -6.64 12.15 -21.94
C GLN A 390 -7.59 11.93 -23.13
N LYS A 391 -8.45 10.91 -23.08
CA LYS A 391 -9.49 10.69 -24.11
C LYS A 391 -10.38 11.92 -24.26
N ILE A 392 -10.86 12.49 -23.16
CA ILE A 392 -11.71 13.70 -23.16
C ILE A 392 -10.92 14.91 -23.66
N LYS A 393 -9.69 15.08 -23.20
CA LYS A 393 -8.81 16.18 -23.63
C LYS A 393 -8.62 16.19 -25.15
N ASN A 394 -8.45 15.00 -25.76
CA ASN A 394 -8.33 14.85 -27.21
C ASN A 394 -9.62 15.23 -27.96
N VAL A 395 -10.79 14.86 -27.42
CA VAL A 395 -12.09 15.27 -27.98
C VAL A 395 -12.23 16.79 -27.97
N ILE A 396 -11.95 17.42 -26.82
CA ILE A 396 -12.01 18.89 -26.69
C ILE A 396 -11.01 19.56 -27.64
N PHE A 397 -9.77 19.07 -27.69
CA PHE A 397 -8.73 19.60 -28.58
C PHE A 397 -9.19 19.57 -30.05
N ASN A 398 -9.75 18.44 -30.50
CA ASN A 398 -10.22 18.30 -31.89
C ASN A 398 -11.29 19.32 -32.28
N ASN A 399 -12.07 19.79 -31.31
CA ASN A 399 -13.13 20.78 -31.52
C ASN A 399 -12.61 22.23 -31.55
N ILE A 400 -11.40 22.49 -31.04
CA ILE A 400 -10.83 23.85 -30.97
C ILE A 400 -9.54 24.03 -31.77
N LYS A 401 -8.90 22.96 -32.27
CA LYS A 401 -7.58 23.02 -32.93
C LYS A 401 -7.52 24.00 -34.13
N ASN A 402 -8.62 24.16 -34.87
CA ASN A 402 -8.71 25.11 -35.98
C ASN A 402 -8.69 26.57 -35.50
N GLU A 403 -9.31 26.88 -34.36
CA GLU A 403 -9.27 28.21 -33.73
C GLU A 403 -7.87 28.49 -33.16
N LEU A 404 -7.23 27.45 -32.61
CA LEU A 404 -5.87 27.52 -32.10
C LEU A 404 -4.80 27.58 -33.21
N LYS A 405 -5.16 27.25 -34.46
CA LYS A 405 -4.24 27.16 -35.62
C LYS A 405 -3.04 26.25 -35.35
N VAL A 406 -3.30 25.08 -34.77
CA VAL A 406 -2.34 24.00 -34.52
C VAL A 406 -2.94 22.66 -34.94
N SER A 407 -2.10 21.66 -35.18
CA SER A 407 -2.54 20.31 -35.56
C SER A 407 -2.22 19.26 -34.49
N ASP A 408 -1.23 19.51 -33.64
CA ASP A 408 -0.83 18.62 -32.54
C ASP A 408 -1.21 19.23 -31.17
N ILE A 409 -1.84 18.41 -30.34
CA ILE A 409 -2.19 18.78 -28.96
C ILE A 409 -0.94 19.12 -28.12
N ASN A 410 0.23 18.57 -28.47
CA ASN A 410 1.50 18.86 -27.80
C ASN A 410 2.01 20.29 -28.07
N GLU A 411 1.43 20.99 -29.05
CA GLU A 411 1.67 22.42 -29.29
C GLU A 411 0.88 23.31 -28.32
N THR A 412 0.09 22.72 -27.42
CA THR A 412 -0.77 23.44 -26.48
C THR A 412 -0.38 23.20 -25.02
N ILE A 413 -0.63 24.19 -24.17
CA ILE A 413 -0.51 24.12 -22.72
C ILE A 413 -1.91 24.23 -22.14
N TRP A 414 -2.26 23.30 -21.26
CA TRP A 414 -3.55 23.26 -20.57
C TRP A 414 -3.28 23.46 -19.08
N ALA A 415 -3.63 24.62 -18.55
CA ALA A 415 -3.37 24.94 -17.15
C ALA A 415 -4.30 26.03 -16.65
N ASN A 416 -4.68 25.95 -15.37
CA ASN A 416 -5.43 26.99 -14.66
C ASN A 416 -6.76 27.41 -15.33
N GLY A 417 -7.40 26.48 -16.05
CA GLY A 417 -8.64 26.71 -16.79
C GLY A 417 -8.44 27.38 -18.15
N LEU A 418 -7.20 27.41 -18.67
CA LEU A 418 -6.87 28.01 -19.96
C LEU A 418 -6.13 27.00 -20.85
N ILE A 419 -6.36 27.14 -22.16
CA ILE A 419 -5.71 26.40 -23.23
C ILE A 419 -4.95 27.43 -24.07
N SER A 420 -3.63 27.39 -24.03
CA SER A 420 -2.74 28.31 -24.74
C SER A 420 -1.79 27.57 -25.67
N LEU A 421 -1.08 28.31 -26.53
CA LEU A 421 0.02 27.77 -27.33
C LEU A 421 1.28 27.62 -26.48
N LYS A 422 2.08 26.59 -26.77
CA LYS A 422 3.42 26.41 -26.18
C LYS A 422 4.40 27.47 -26.68
N GLU A 423 4.27 27.84 -27.95
CA GLU A 423 4.97 28.97 -28.57
C GLU A 423 3.96 30.12 -28.77
N PRO A 424 4.00 31.18 -27.95
CA PRO A 424 3.06 32.29 -28.04
C PRO A 424 3.15 32.99 -29.40
N LYS A 425 1.99 33.27 -30.02
CA LYS A 425 1.89 34.06 -31.25
C LYS A 425 1.34 35.46 -30.93
N PRO A 426 1.87 36.54 -31.53
CA PRO A 426 1.33 37.88 -31.31
C PRO A 426 -0.18 37.94 -31.61
N GLY A 427 -0.96 38.51 -30.68
CA GLY A 427 -2.42 38.65 -30.81
C GLY A 427 -3.23 37.36 -30.59
N PHE A 428 -2.60 36.28 -30.13
CA PHE A 428 -3.33 35.06 -29.72
C PHE A 428 -3.85 35.19 -28.29
N GLU A 429 -5.14 34.97 -28.11
CA GLU A 429 -5.80 34.90 -26.79
C GLU A 429 -6.03 33.44 -26.39
N PRO A 430 -5.63 33.00 -25.18
CA PRO A 430 -5.94 31.66 -24.68
C PRO A 430 -7.45 31.38 -24.65
N VAL A 431 -7.83 30.13 -24.96
CA VAL A 431 -9.23 29.68 -24.89
C VAL A 431 -9.49 29.18 -23.48
N SER A 432 -10.57 29.62 -22.82
CA SER A 432 -10.95 29.05 -21.52
C SER A 432 -11.41 27.61 -21.68
N PHE A 433 -11.14 26.78 -20.67
CA PHE A 433 -11.56 25.40 -20.61
C PHE A 433 -13.09 25.28 -20.80
N GLU A 434 -13.84 26.16 -20.13
CA GLU A 434 -15.31 26.21 -20.21
C GLU A 434 -15.80 26.51 -21.62
N LYS A 435 -15.15 27.44 -22.35
CA LYS A 435 -15.50 27.77 -23.74
C LYS A 435 -15.18 26.61 -24.69
N ALA A 436 -14.06 25.93 -24.48
CA ALA A 436 -13.69 24.76 -25.28
C ALA A 436 -14.66 23.58 -25.05
N VAL A 437 -15.07 23.38 -23.81
CA VAL A 437 -16.09 22.40 -23.42
C VAL A 437 -17.44 22.74 -24.04
N GLU A 438 -17.92 23.98 -23.89
CA GLU A 438 -19.18 24.44 -24.48
C GLU A 438 -19.24 24.20 -25.99
N LYS A 439 -18.13 24.47 -26.70
CA LYS A 439 -18.03 24.20 -28.14
C LYS A 439 -18.15 22.71 -28.46
N SER A 440 -17.47 21.87 -27.70
CA SER A 440 -17.54 20.41 -27.87
C SER A 440 -18.95 19.89 -27.64
N PHE A 441 -19.65 20.40 -26.61
CA PHE A 441 -21.06 20.08 -26.38
C PHE A 441 -21.97 20.53 -27.52
N LYS A 442 -21.79 21.74 -28.06
CA LYS A 442 -22.54 22.24 -29.23
C LYS A 442 -22.27 21.43 -30.49
N ALA A 443 -21.09 20.79 -30.59
CA ALA A 443 -20.75 19.87 -31.66
C ALA A 443 -21.35 18.46 -31.47
N GLY A 444 -22.05 18.20 -30.37
CA GLY A 444 -22.67 16.89 -30.08
C GLY A 444 -21.67 15.85 -29.54
N GLU A 445 -20.52 16.29 -29.02
CA GLU A 445 -19.47 15.40 -28.54
C GLU A 445 -19.78 14.79 -27.18
N ASN A 446 -19.34 13.54 -26.98
CA ASN A 446 -19.40 12.89 -25.67
C ASN A 446 -18.16 13.23 -24.85
N LEU A 447 -18.33 14.04 -23.80
CA LEU A 447 -17.26 14.37 -22.85
C LEU A 447 -17.25 13.50 -21.59
N SER A 448 -17.65 12.23 -21.75
CA SER A 448 -17.51 11.18 -20.75
C SER A 448 -16.66 10.04 -21.30
N ALA A 449 -15.64 9.63 -20.56
CA ALA A 449 -14.74 8.57 -20.97
C ALA A 449 -14.50 7.56 -19.85
N TYR A 450 -14.43 6.29 -20.27
CA TYR A 450 -14.02 5.18 -19.44
C TYR A 450 -12.51 4.96 -19.59
N GLY A 451 -11.82 4.95 -18.45
CA GLY A 451 -10.40 4.71 -18.32
C GLY A 451 -10.10 3.31 -17.78
N TRP A 452 -9.07 2.67 -18.30
CA TRP A 452 -8.64 1.35 -17.86
C TRP A 452 -7.13 1.27 -17.76
N PHE A 453 -6.63 0.77 -16.62
CA PHE A 453 -5.21 0.47 -16.45
C PHE A 453 -5.04 -0.96 -15.96
N LYS A 454 -4.24 -1.75 -16.68
CA LYS A 454 -3.71 -3.04 -16.24
C LYS A 454 -2.23 -2.85 -15.91
N ALA A 455 -1.81 -3.26 -14.72
CA ALA A 455 -0.41 -3.19 -14.34
C ALA A 455 0.45 -4.11 -15.22
N PRO A 456 1.77 -3.82 -15.33
CA PRO A 456 2.70 -4.68 -16.05
C PRO A 456 2.70 -6.11 -15.53
N ASP A 457 2.92 -7.07 -16.42
CA ASP A 457 2.97 -8.48 -16.06
C ASP A 457 4.14 -8.78 -15.10
N VAL A 458 3.86 -9.68 -14.17
CA VAL A 458 4.74 -10.16 -13.10
C VAL A 458 4.68 -11.69 -13.10
N SER A 459 5.67 -12.35 -12.49
CA SER A 459 5.76 -13.82 -12.51
C SER A 459 6.18 -14.38 -11.18
N TRP A 460 5.68 -15.58 -10.87
CA TRP A 460 6.03 -16.30 -9.66
C TRP A 460 5.86 -17.80 -9.86
N ASN A 461 6.82 -18.58 -9.40
CA ASN A 461 6.77 -20.03 -9.34
C ASN A 461 6.56 -20.45 -7.88
N GLU A 462 5.40 -21.03 -7.56
CA GLU A 462 5.04 -21.40 -6.18
C GLU A 462 5.87 -22.54 -5.60
N GLU A 463 6.49 -23.39 -6.44
CA GLU A 463 7.32 -24.51 -5.99
C GLU A 463 8.72 -24.05 -5.57
N THR A 464 9.25 -23.02 -6.22
CA THR A 464 10.65 -22.55 -6.02
C THR A 464 10.74 -21.18 -5.35
N GLY A 465 9.64 -20.43 -5.29
CA GLY A 465 9.59 -19.04 -4.82
C GLY A 465 10.40 -18.07 -5.68
N GLN A 466 10.57 -18.38 -6.97
CA GLN A 466 11.32 -17.57 -7.92
C GLN A 466 10.40 -16.83 -8.89
N GLY A 467 10.76 -15.60 -9.25
CA GLY A 467 10.06 -14.80 -10.23
C GLY A 467 10.14 -13.29 -9.98
N ASN A 468 9.56 -12.53 -10.92
CA ASN A 468 9.39 -11.09 -10.80
C ASN A 468 8.14 -10.79 -9.96
N ALA A 469 8.29 -10.76 -8.63
CA ALA A 469 7.17 -10.65 -7.70
C ALA A 469 6.37 -9.34 -7.82
N TYR A 470 7.04 -8.23 -8.10
CA TYR A 470 6.41 -6.90 -8.23
C TYR A 470 7.01 -6.13 -9.41
N PHE A 471 6.22 -5.28 -10.07
CA PHE A 471 6.75 -4.42 -11.15
C PHE A 471 7.48 -3.17 -10.62
N THR A 472 7.33 -2.82 -9.35
CA THR A 472 8.04 -1.71 -8.70
C THR A 472 8.15 -1.90 -7.19
N TYR A 473 9.19 -1.32 -6.59
CA TYR A 473 9.39 -1.30 -5.14
C TYR A 473 9.64 0.12 -4.65
N VAL A 474 9.26 0.39 -3.41
CA VAL A 474 9.58 1.61 -2.67
C VAL A 474 10.52 1.30 -1.53
N TYR A 475 11.32 2.30 -1.12
CA TYR A 475 12.34 2.18 -0.08
C TYR A 475 12.07 3.17 1.04
N GLY A 476 12.44 2.81 2.28
CA GLY A 476 12.33 3.71 3.41
C GLY A 476 13.38 3.42 4.48
N CYS A 477 13.76 4.48 5.19
CA CYS A 477 14.62 4.41 6.37
C CYS A 477 14.01 5.27 7.47
N GLN A 478 13.91 4.73 8.68
CA GLN A 478 13.39 5.45 9.83
C GLN A 478 14.40 5.40 10.98
N VAL A 479 14.69 6.56 11.57
CA VAL A 479 15.55 6.72 12.74
C VAL A 479 14.67 7.04 13.94
N ALA A 480 14.78 6.27 15.02
CA ALA A 480 14.07 6.49 16.26
C ALA A 480 15.03 6.87 17.38
N GLU A 481 14.69 7.94 18.10
CA GLU A 481 15.36 8.40 19.32
C GLU A 481 14.45 8.11 20.50
N ILE A 482 14.99 7.45 21.53
CA ILE A 482 14.23 7.03 22.71
C ILE A 482 14.96 7.38 23.99
N LYS A 483 14.17 7.49 25.06
CA LYS A 483 14.63 7.50 26.44
C LYS A 483 14.00 6.32 27.17
N VAL A 484 14.81 5.60 27.94
CA VAL A 484 14.40 4.46 28.74
C VAL A 484 14.62 4.79 30.21
N ASP A 485 13.58 4.63 31.02
CA ASP A 485 13.72 4.56 32.48
C ASP A 485 14.02 3.10 32.87
N THR A 486 15.28 2.80 33.18
CA THR A 486 15.76 1.44 33.48
C THR A 486 15.16 0.88 34.78
N SER A 487 14.59 1.73 35.63
CA SER A 487 13.91 1.28 36.86
C SER A 487 12.47 0.79 36.64
N THR A 488 11.81 1.26 35.57
CA THR A 488 10.41 0.94 35.28
C THR A 488 10.21 0.22 33.95
N GLY A 489 11.21 0.21 33.07
CA GLY A 489 11.10 -0.25 31.70
C GLY A 489 10.32 0.70 30.78
N LYS A 490 9.88 1.86 31.28
CA LYS A 490 9.12 2.84 30.47
C LYS A 490 10.01 3.40 29.36
N ILE A 491 9.51 3.31 28.14
CA ILE A 491 10.14 3.89 26.94
C ILE A 491 9.37 5.15 26.55
N GLU A 492 10.09 6.23 26.31
CA GLU A 492 9.60 7.49 25.76
C GLU A 492 10.22 7.68 24.38
N VAL A 493 9.39 7.76 23.34
CA VAL A 493 9.85 8.09 21.98
C VAL A 493 10.03 9.60 21.90
N LEU A 494 11.27 10.04 21.74
CA LEU A 494 11.63 11.46 21.71
C LEU A 494 11.42 12.06 20.32
N LYS A 495 11.86 11.33 19.28
CA LYS A 495 11.77 11.77 17.90
C LYS A 495 11.83 10.58 16.95
N VAL A 496 11.07 10.66 15.86
CA VAL A 496 11.24 9.79 14.70
C VAL A 496 11.54 10.65 13.48
N THR A 497 12.63 10.34 12.78
CA THR A 497 12.97 10.92 11.48
C THR A 497 12.73 9.87 10.41
N ALA A 498 11.88 10.14 9.43
CA ALA A 498 11.50 9.18 8.41
C ALA A 498 11.81 9.69 7.01
N ALA A 499 12.63 8.94 6.26
CA ALA A 499 12.91 9.17 4.85
C ALA A 499 12.28 8.05 4.02
N HIS A 500 11.53 8.42 2.98
CA HIS A 500 10.84 7.47 2.11
C HIS A 500 11.01 7.87 0.65
N ASP A 501 11.24 6.88 -0.22
CA ASP A 501 11.07 7.03 -1.65
C ASP A 501 9.59 6.92 -1.99
N VAL A 502 8.98 8.06 -2.35
CA VAL A 502 7.57 8.18 -2.71
C VAL A 502 7.37 8.41 -4.22
N GLY A 503 8.44 8.34 -5.01
CA GLY A 503 8.43 8.79 -6.39
C GLY A 503 7.98 10.26 -6.52
N LYS A 504 7.12 10.56 -7.51
CA LYS A 504 6.51 11.88 -7.65
C LYS A 504 5.31 12.01 -6.70
N ALA A 505 5.45 12.82 -5.65
CA ALA A 505 4.34 13.13 -4.76
C ALA A 505 3.25 13.92 -5.50
N ILE A 506 2.04 13.33 -5.61
CA ILE A 506 0.88 13.98 -6.25
C ILE A 506 0.18 14.94 -5.29
N ASN A 507 0.06 14.54 -4.02
CA ASN A 507 -0.49 15.36 -2.94
C ASN A 507 0.49 15.33 -1.78
N LYS A 508 1.32 16.38 -1.66
CA LYS A 508 2.38 16.44 -0.64
C LYS A 508 1.83 16.28 0.79
N LEU A 509 0.78 17.03 1.12
CA LEU A 509 0.14 16.95 2.45
C LEU A 509 -0.43 15.56 2.73
N GLY A 510 -1.02 14.92 1.71
CA GLY A 510 -1.51 13.54 1.81
C GLY A 510 -0.39 12.53 2.06
N VAL A 511 0.74 12.67 1.36
CA VAL A 511 1.93 11.83 1.54
C VAL A 511 2.49 12.01 2.95
N GLU A 512 2.68 13.25 3.42
CA GLU A 512 3.16 13.55 4.76
C GLU A 512 2.23 12.96 5.83
N GLY A 513 0.91 13.14 5.68
CA GLY A 513 -0.10 12.55 6.57
C GLY A 513 -0.04 11.02 6.62
N GLN A 514 0.17 10.36 5.47
CA GLN A 514 0.35 8.90 5.42
C GLN A 514 1.61 8.43 6.16
N VAL A 515 2.72 9.18 6.06
CA VAL A 515 3.96 8.90 6.78
C VAL A 515 3.75 9.11 8.29
N TYR A 516 3.19 10.24 8.72
CA TYR A 516 2.92 10.50 10.14
C TYR A 516 2.00 9.45 10.76
N GLY A 517 0.89 9.12 10.10
CA GLY A 517 -0.02 8.09 10.58
C GLY A 517 0.62 6.69 10.56
N GLY A 518 1.51 6.42 9.60
CA GLY A 518 2.28 5.16 9.55
C GLY A 518 3.26 5.02 10.69
N VAL A 519 4.00 6.09 11.00
CA VAL A 519 4.93 6.15 12.15
C VAL A 519 4.16 5.99 13.46
N ALA A 520 3.07 6.74 13.65
CA ALA A 520 2.26 6.65 14.87
C ALA A 520 1.69 5.23 15.09
N GLN A 521 1.19 4.60 14.02
CA GLN A 521 0.69 3.22 14.08
C GLN A 521 1.81 2.19 14.28
N GLY A 522 3.05 2.47 13.85
CA GLY A 522 4.20 1.58 14.06
C GLY A 522 4.82 1.68 15.46
N ILE A 523 4.62 2.79 16.16
CA ILE A 523 5.09 2.98 17.55
C ILE A 523 4.25 2.16 18.53
N GLY A 524 2.93 2.07 18.31
CA GLY A 524 2.02 1.26 19.12
C GLY A 524 2.08 -0.21 18.73
#